data_AF-A0A8H3ZCU6-F1
#
_entry.id   AF-A0A8H3ZCU6-F1
#
_cell.length_a   1.000
_cell.length_b   1.000
_cell.length_c   1.000
_cell.angle_alpha   90.00
_cell.angle_beta   90.00
_cell.angle_gamma   90.00
#
_symmetry.space_group_name_H-M   'P 1'
#
loop_
_entity.id
_entity.type
_entity.pdbx_description
1 polymer ?
#
loop_
_entity_poly.entity_id
_entity_poly.type
_entity_poly.pdbx_seq_one_letter_code
_entity_poly.pdbx_strand_id
1 'polypeptide(L)'
;MTMIALDRYNVIVKGLSAKPMTIKTAMMRIVGVWGFSAAWTIAPLFGWNRYVPEGNMTACGTDYLNKELLSRSYIFLYAIFVYFLPLFTIVYSYWFIVQAVAAHEKQMREQAKKMNVASLRSADNANTSAECKLAKVALMTISLWFFAWTPYLVINFMGIFGGAKISPLATIWGSLFAKANAVYNPIVYGISHPKYRAALKEKLPFLVCGEPEAPVSDTQSQASTNTTAESNNEKA
;
A
#
# COMPACT_ATOMS: atom_id res chain seq x y z
N MET A 1 -2.99 -2.15 -4.17
CA MET A 1 -3.04 -1.29 -2.95
C MET A 1 -4.07 -1.76 -1.93
N THR A 2 -5.34 -1.93 -2.29
CA THR A 2 -6.40 -2.38 -1.35
C THR A 2 -6.06 -3.65 -0.59
N MET A 3 -5.59 -4.70 -1.27
CA MET A 3 -5.21 -5.96 -0.61
C MET A 3 -4.03 -5.80 0.37
N ILE A 4 -3.11 -4.88 0.09
CA ILE A 4 -1.99 -4.57 0.99
C ILE A 4 -2.52 -3.83 2.22
N ALA A 5 -3.40 -2.85 2.05
CA ALA A 5 -4.02 -2.12 3.15
C ALA A 5 -4.84 -3.06 4.07
N LEU A 6 -5.61 -3.98 3.49
CA LEU A 6 -6.37 -4.99 4.24
C LEU A 6 -5.47 -5.96 5.00
N ASP A 7 -4.33 -6.34 4.41
CA ASP A 7 -3.36 -7.18 5.11
C ASP A 7 -2.72 -6.44 6.29
N ARG A 8 -2.28 -5.19 6.09
CA ARG A 8 -1.76 -4.35 7.18
C ARG A 8 -2.79 -4.14 8.28
N TYR A 9 -4.05 -3.91 7.91
CA TYR A 9 -5.17 -3.85 8.86
C TYR A 9 -5.29 -5.15 9.64
N ASN A 10 -5.28 -6.30 8.97
CA ASN A 10 -5.41 -7.60 9.62
C ASN A 10 -4.26 -7.83 10.63
N VAL A 11 -3.02 -7.55 10.25
CA VAL A 11 -1.85 -7.75 11.13
C VAL A 11 -1.84 -6.77 12.30
N ILE A 12 -2.01 -5.46 12.05
CA ILE A 12 -1.84 -4.41 13.07
C ILE A 12 -3.07 -4.30 13.98
N VAL A 13 -4.29 -4.37 13.43
CA VAL A 13 -5.51 -4.12 14.21
C VAL A 13 -5.98 -5.38 14.93
N LYS A 14 -5.88 -6.57 14.30
CA LYS A 14 -6.31 -7.82 14.95
C LYS A 14 -5.21 -8.50 15.77
N GLY A 15 -3.94 -8.13 15.57
CA GLY A 15 -2.81 -8.63 16.35
C GLY A 15 -2.79 -10.16 16.43
N LEU A 16 -2.78 -10.71 17.66
CA LEU A 16 -2.76 -12.16 17.92
C LEU A 16 -3.99 -12.92 17.39
N SER A 17 -5.11 -12.23 17.14
CA SER A 17 -6.31 -12.85 16.53
C SER A 17 -6.27 -12.84 15.00
N ALA A 18 -5.22 -12.26 14.40
CA ALA A 18 -5.04 -12.22 12.97
C ALA A 18 -4.60 -13.61 12.46
N LYS A 19 -5.35 -14.18 11.52
CA LYS A 19 -4.85 -15.33 10.76
C LYS A 19 -3.70 -14.85 9.86
N PRO A 20 -2.47 -15.39 10.01
CA PRO A 20 -1.34 -14.98 9.19
C PRO A 20 -1.56 -15.32 7.71
N MET A 21 -1.09 -14.46 6.81
CA MET A 21 -1.24 -14.69 5.38
C MET A 21 -0.30 -15.82 4.93
N THR A 22 -0.89 -16.90 4.43
CA THR A 22 -0.13 -17.99 3.79
C THR A 22 0.17 -17.66 2.32
N ILE A 23 1.21 -18.27 1.75
CA ILE A 23 1.54 -18.13 0.32
C ILE A 23 0.34 -18.53 -0.56
N LYS A 24 -0.38 -19.61 -0.20
CA LYS A 24 -1.57 -20.04 -0.94
C LYS A 24 -2.65 -18.96 -0.96
N THR A 25 -2.93 -18.34 0.19
CA THR A 25 -3.90 -17.25 0.30
C THR A 25 -3.44 -15.99 -0.45
N ALA A 26 -2.14 -15.67 -0.41
CA ALA A 26 -1.57 -14.55 -1.15
C ALA A 26 -1.73 -14.74 -2.66
N MET A 27 -1.36 -15.92 -3.18
CA MET A 27 -1.50 -16.26 -4.60
C MET A 27 -2.96 -16.21 -5.05
N MET A 28 -3.88 -16.76 -4.26
CA MET A 28 -5.32 -16.70 -4.57
C MET A 28 -5.83 -15.25 -4.67
N ARG A 29 -5.41 -14.36 -3.75
CA ARG A 29 -5.74 -12.93 -3.82
C ARG A 29 -5.16 -12.25 -5.05
N ILE A 30 -3.91 -12.58 -5.42
CA ILE A 30 -3.25 -12.04 -6.62
C ILE A 30 -4.02 -12.45 -7.88
N VAL A 31 -4.32 -13.74 -8.03
CA VAL A 31 -5.10 -14.25 -9.18
C VAL A 31 -6.48 -13.58 -9.23
N GLY A 32 -7.14 -13.40 -8.08
CA GLY A 32 -8.41 -12.67 -8.00
C GLY A 32 -8.30 -11.22 -8.48
N VAL A 33 -7.24 -10.50 -8.11
CA VAL A 33 -6.99 -9.13 -8.57
C VAL A 33 -6.76 -9.08 -10.07
N TRP A 34 -5.98 -10.02 -10.62
CA TRP A 34 -5.78 -10.12 -12.07
C TRP A 34 -7.08 -10.41 -12.82
N GLY A 35 -7.86 -11.39 -12.37
CA GLY A 35 -9.15 -11.73 -12.97
C GLY A 35 -10.15 -10.58 -12.93
N PHE A 36 -10.26 -9.89 -11.78
CA PHE A 36 -11.08 -8.69 -11.65
C PHE A 36 -10.63 -7.56 -12.60
N SER A 37 -9.32 -7.33 -12.69
CA SER A 37 -8.77 -6.28 -13.56
C SER A 37 -9.05 -6.60 -15.03
N ALA A 38 -8.81 -7.84 -15.45
CA ALA A 38 -9.07 -8.30 -16.81
C ALA A 38 -10.56 -8.22 -17.17
N ALA A 39 -11.46 -8.61 -16.26
CA ALA A 39 -12.91 -8.54 -16.50
C ALA A 39 -13.36 -7.11 -16.84
N TRP A 40 -12.88 -6.11 -16.09
CA TRP A 40 -13.21 -4.71 -16.36
C TRP A 40 -12.55 -4.19 -17.64
N THR A 41 -11.26 -4.44 -17.87
CA THR A 41 -10.53 -3.87 -19.02
C THR A 41 -10.86 -4.55 -20.34
N ILE A 42 -11.39 -5.77 -20.32
CA ILE A 42 -11.80 -6.47 -21.54
C ILE A 42 -13.22 -6.08 -21.96
N ALA A 43 -14.09 -5.66 -21.04
CA ALA A 43 -15.48 -5.33 -21.35
C ALA A 43 -15.69 -4.31 -22.49
N PRO A 44 -14.87 -3.24 -22.64
CA PRO A 44 -14.95 -2.33 -23.78
C PRO A 44 -14.61 -2.96 -25.15
N LEU A 45 -13.94 -4.11 -25.18
CA LEU A 45 -13.69 -4.86 -26.40
C LEU A 45 -14.92 -5.64 -26.88
N PHE A 46 -15.88 -5.89 -25.98
CA PHE A 46 -17.12 -6.62 -26.23
C PHE A 46 -18.36 -5.72 -26.23
N GLY A 47 -18.18 -4.41 -26.39
CA GLY A 47 -19.27 -3.45 -26.61
C GLY A 47 -19.78 -2.72 -25.36
N TRP A 48 -19.29 -3.05 -24.16
CA TRP A 48 -19.59 -2.25 -22.97
C TRP A 48 -18.58 -1.11 -22.84
N ASN A 49 -18.89 0.02 -23.51
CA ASN A 49 -17.94 1.10 -23.86
C ASN A 49 -16.98 0.67 -24.99
N ARG A 50 -15.95 1.49 -25.29
CA ARG A 50 -14.93 1.25 -26.32
C ARG A 50 -13.66 2.05 -26.03
N TYR A 51 -12.54 1.61 -26.59
CA TYR A 51 -11.28 2.36 -26.54
C TYR A 51 -11.17 3.30 -27.74
N VAL A 52 -10.88 4.58 -27.47
CA VAL A 52 -10.75 5.64 -28.48
C VAL A 52 -9.52 6.51 -28.19
N PRO A 53 -8.97 7.20 -29.21
CA PRO A 53 -7.95 8.23 -28.98
C PRO A 53 -8.44 9.30 -28.00
N GLU A 54 -7.56 9.74 -27.10
CA GLU A 54 -7.80 10.89 -26.24
C GLU A 54 -7.74 12.19 -27.04
N GLY A 55 -8.17 13.31 -26.44
CA GLY A 55 -8.25 14.61 -27.11
C GLY A 55 -6.93 15.16 -27.66
N ASN A 56 -5.79 14.62 -27.19
CA ASN A 56 -4.45 14.95 -27.70
C ASN A 56 -4.01 14.10 -28.90
N MET A 57 -4.81 13.11 -29.30
CA MET A 57 -4.56 12.17 -30.41
C MET A 57 -3.27 11.34 -30.30
N THR A 58 -2.61 11.32 -29.14
CA THR A 58 -1.34 10.58 -28.91
C THR A 58 -1.45 9.54 -27.80
N ALA A 59 -2.60 9.46 -27.15
CA ALA A 59 -2.95 8.42 -26.18
C ALA A 59 -4.32 7.81 -26.52
N CYS A 60 -4.62 6.64 -25.96
CA CYS A 60 -5.95 6.01 -26.05
C CYS A 60 -6.48 5.76 -24.64
N GLY A 61 -7.79 5.87 -24.49
CA GLY A 61 -8.52 5.66 -23.25
C GLY A 61 -9.94 5.18 -23.51
N THR A 62 -10.71 5.01 -22.45
CA THR A 62 -12.14 4.67 -22.53
C THR A 62 -12.94 5.86 -23.08
N ASP A 63 -14.00 5.60 -23.84
CA ASP A 63 -14.83 6.66 -24.41
C ASP A 63 -15.71 7.31 -23.34
N TYR A 64 -15.19 8.39 -22.75
CA TYR A 64 -15.89 9.26 -21.81
C TYR A 64 -16.68 10.39 -22.51
N LEU A 65 -16.65 10.47 -23.85
CA LEU A 65 -17.39 11.48 -24.62
C LEU A 65 -18.71 10.93 -25.16
N ASN A 66 -18.81 9.62 -25.39
CA ASN A 66 -20.07 8.97 -25.77
C ASN A 66 -21.13 9.14 -24.67
N LYS A 67 -22.30 9.62 -25.07
CA LYS A 67 -23.43 9.97 -24.19
C LYS A 67 -24.47 8.85 -24.06
N GLU A 68 -24.32 7.76 -24.81
CA GLU A 68 -25.16 6.57 -24.69
C GLU A 68 -25.08 6.01 -23.26
N LEU A 69 -26.23 5.56 -22.76
CA LEU A 69 -26.33 5.03 -21.40
C LEU A 69 -25.41 3.84 -21.18
N LEU A 70 -25.25 2.97 -22.18
CA LEU A 70 -24.37 1.81 -22.13
C LEU A 70 -22.91 2.22 -21.86
N SER A 71 -22.37 3.13 -22.68
CA SER A 71 -20.99 3.64 -22.53
C SER A 71 -20.79 4.42 -21.23
N ARG A 72 -21.77 5.26 -20.83
CA ARG A 72 -21.71 6.02 -19.57
C ARG A 72 -21.77 5.11 -18.34
N SER A 73 -22.62 4.09 -18.36
CA SER A 73 -22.78 3.14 -17.25
C SER A 73 -21.48 2.42 -16.94
N TYR A 74 -20.70 2.07 -17.97
CA TYR A 74 -19.38 1.47 -17.81
C TYR A 74 -18.44 2.41 -17.05
N ILE A 75 -18.25 3.66 -17.49
CA ILE A 75 -17.35 4.62 -16.84
C ILE A 75 -17.74 4.84 -15.37
N PHE A 76 -19.05 4.99 -15.12
CA PHE A 76 -19.57 5.21 -13.77
C PHE A 76 -19.34 4.01 -12.84
N LEU A 77 -19.70 2.81 -13.27
CA LEU A 77 -19.51 1.60 -12.47
C LEU A 77 -18.02 1.26 -12.31
N TYR A 78 -17.23 1.41 -13.38
CA TYR A 78 -15.78 1.23 -13.32
C TYR A 78 -15.15 2.16 -12.27
N ALA A 79 -15.57 3.42 -12.21
CA ALA A 79 -15.10 4.35 -11.17
C ALA A 79 -15.53 3.92 -9.75
N ILE A 80 -16.77 3.44 -9.57
CA ILE A 80 -17.21 2.91 -8.27
C ILE A 80 -16.32 1.76 -7.82
N PHE A 81 -16.09 0.78 -8.67
CA PHE A 81 -15.41 -0.47 -8.30
C PHE A 81 -13.88 -0.37 -8.29
N VAL A 82 -13.29 0.48 -9.13
CA VAL A 82 -11.82 0.58 -9.30
C VAL A 82 -11.23 1.80 -8.61
N TYR A 83 -12.06 2.80 -8.26
CA TYR A 83 -11.60 3.99 -7.56
C TYR A 83 -12.24 4.16 -6.18
N PHE A 84 -13.56 4.35 -6.10
CA PHE A 84 -14.22 4.73 -4.86
C PHE A 84 -14.27 3.61 -3.82
N LEU A 85 -14.64 2.39 -4.20
CA LEU A 85 -14.67 1.25 -3.29
C LEU A 85 -13.26 0.93 -2.74
N PRO A 86 -12.20 0.88 -3.57
CA PRO A 86 -10.82 0.84 -3.09
C PRO A 86 -10.48 1.98 -2.13
N LEU A 87 -10.82 3.23 -2.45
CA LEU A 87 -10.58 4.40 -1.60
C LEU A 87 -11.22 4.24 -0.22
N PHE A 88 -12.51 3.95 -0.16
CA PHE A 88 -13.23 3.82 1.11
C PHE A 88 -12.70 2.64 1.93
N THR A 89 -12.40 1.51 1.28
CA THR A 89 -11.81 0.33 1.96
C THR A 89 -10.45 0.68 2.59
N ILE A 90 -9.63 1.44 1.87
CA ILE A 90 -8.33 1.91 2.34
C ILE A 90 -8.51 2.90 3.50
N VAL A 91 -9.38 3.90 3.37
CA VAL A 91 -9.63 4.91 4.41
C VAL A 91 -10.12 4.22 5.68
N TYR A 92 -11.06 3.29 5.56
CA TYR A 92 -11.53 2.45 6.67
C TYR A 92 -10.36 1.70 7.32
N SER A 93 -9.55 1.00 6.52
CA SER A 93 -8.42 0.22 7.04
C SER A 93 -7.44 1.11 7.81
N TYR A 94 -7.05 2.25 7.26
CA TYR A 94 -6.08 3.16 7.86
C TYR A 94 -6.61 3.93 9.07
N TRP A 95 -7.92 4.22 9.10
CA TRP A 95 -8.56 4.81 10.27
C TRP A 95 -8.36 3.96 11.53
N PHE A 96 -8.56 2.65 11.41
CA PHE A 96 -8.34 1.72 12.52
C PHE A 96 -6.87 1.42 12.79
N ILE A 97 -6.02 1.37 11.75
CA ILE A 97 -4.57 1.21 11.93
C ILE A 97 -4.04 2.38 12.78
N VAL A 98 -4.38 3.63 12.44
CA VAL A 98 -3.91 4.80 13.19
C VAL A 98 -4.38 4.76 14.64
N GLN A 99 -5.63 4.35 14.90
CA GLN A 99 -6.11 4.17 16.27
C GLN A 99 -5.33 3.09 17.04
N ALA A 100 -5.08 1.93 16.41
CA ALA A 100 -4.31 0.85 17.02
C ALA A 100 -2.87 1.28 17.35
N VAL A 101 -2.22 2.02 16.43
CA VAL A 101 -0.87 2.56 16.64
C VAL A 101 -0.85 3.57 17.78
N ALA A 102 -1.80 4.51 17.82
CA ALA A 102 -1.89 5.50 18.90
C ALA A 102 -2.13 4.85 20.28
N ALA A 103 -2.97 3.80 20.34
CA ALA A 103 -3.19 3.03 21.56
C ALA A 103 -1.91 2.30 22.01
N HIS A 104 -1.19 1.68 21.07
CA HIS A 104 0.07 1.00 21.33
C HIS A 104 1.16 1.97 21.82
N GLU A 105 1.32 3.14 21.19
CA GLU A 105 2.28 4.17 21.62
C GLU A 105 1.96 4.69 23.04
N LYS A 106 0.67 4.91 23.36
CA LYS A 106 0.26 5.30 24.70
C LYS A 106 0.61 4.25 25.74
N GLN A 107 0.31 2.98 25.47
CA GLN A 107 0.66 1.86 26.35
C GLN A 107 2.18 1.76 26.53
N MET A 108 2.97 1.98 25.47
CA MET A 108 4.42 2.02 25.54
C MET A 108 4.93 3.12 26.45
N ARG A 109 4.40 4.34 26.32
CA ARG A 109 4.77 5.46 27.19
C ARG A 109 4.43 5.20 28.66
N GLU A 110 3.32 4.51 28.93
CA GLU A 110 2.91 4.13 30.28
C GLU A 110 3.76 2.98 30.85
N GLN A 111 4.16 2.01 30.03
CA GLN A 111 5.04 0.91 30.43
C GLN A 111 6.48 1.38 30.68
N ALA A 112 6.98 2.32 29.88
CA ALA A 112 8.30 2.93 30.08
C ALA A 112 8.42 3.67 31.43
N LYS A 113 7.30 4.18 31.96
CA LYS A 113 7.26 4.79 33.30
C LYS A 113 7.25 3.77 34.44
N LYS A 114 6.88 2.51 34.17
CA LYS A 114 6.67 1.47 35.18
C LYS A 114 7.79 0.42 35.24
N MET A 115 8.66 0.32 34.23
CA MET A 115 9.69 -0.72 34.17
C MET A 115 11.11 -0.16 34.25
N ASN A 116 11.82 -0.55 35.31
CA ASN A 116 13.28 -0.47 35.44
C ASN A 116 13.92 -1.85 35.16
N VAL A 117 13.39 -2.61 34.18
CA VAL A 117 13.94 -3.90 33.77
C VAL A 117 13.86 -4.02 32.25
N ALA A 118 15.02 -3.88 31.62
CA ALA A 118 15.24 -4.18 30.22
C ALA A 118 15.30 -5.71 30.03
N SER A 119 14.45 -6.30 29.19
CA SER A 119 14.86 -7.32 28.19
C SER A 119 13.74 -8.22 27.66
N LEU A 120 12.59 -8.41 28.34
CA LEU A 120 11.69 -9.53 27.96
C LEU A 120 10.57 -9.20 26.95
N ARG A 121 10.41 -7.96 26.48
CA ARG A 121 9.39 -7.58 25.47
C ARG A 121 9.91 -6.78 24.26
N SER A 122 11.23 -6.73 24.07
CA SER A 122 11.85 -5.97 22.97
C SER A 122 11.47 -6.49 21.58
N ALA A 123 11.24 -7.80 21.42
CA ALA A 123 10.90 -8.42 20.14
C ALA A 123 9.50 -8.05 19.61
N ASP A 124 8.46 -8.16 20.46
CA ASP A 124 7.08 -7.75 20.09
C ASP A 124 6.99 -6.25 19.78
N ASN A 125 7.73 -5.44 20.56
CA ASN A 125 7.81 -4.00 20.36
C ASN A 125 8.54 -3.65 19.04
N ALA A 126 9.63 -4.37 18.71
CA ALA A 126 10.36 -4.20 17.45
C ALA A 126 9.51 -4.61 16.24
N ASN A 127 8.78 -5.72 16.33
CA ASN A 127 7.89 -6.18 15.28
C ASN A 127 6.74 -5.20 15.03
N THR A 128 6.12 -4.67 16.08
CA THR A 128 5.05 -3.66 15.93
C THR A 128 5.58 -2.37 15.29
N SER A 129 6.77 -1.91 15.68
CA SER A 129 7.41 -0.74 15.07
C SER A 129 7.72 -0.94 13.58
N ALA A 130 8.21 -2.12 13.19
CA ALA A 130 8.44 -2.48 11.79
C ALA A 130 7.13 -2.48 10.98
N GLU A 131 6.05 -3.02 11.55
CA GLU A 131 4.72 -3.05 10.95
C GLU A 131 4.14 -1.63 10.76
N CYS A 132 4.33 -0.72 11.72
CA CYS A 132 3.98 0.69 11.59
C CYS A 132 4.76 1.38 10.46
N LYS A 133 6.06 1.09 10.32
CA LYS A 133 6.89 1.63 9.23
C LYS A 133 6.35 1.15 7.87
N LEU A 134 5.99 -0.13 7.74
CA LEU A 134 5.37 -0.67 6.53
C LEU A 134 4.00 -0.04 6.23
N ALA A 135 3.18 0.20 7.26
CA ALA A 135 1.90 0.91 7.09
C ALA A 135 2.09 2.34 6.59
N LYS A 136 3.10 3.07 7.08
CA LYS A 136 3.46 4.42 6.61
C LYS A 136 3.90 4.42 5.14
N VAL A 137 4.73 3.45 4.74
CA VAL A 137 5.13 3.27 3.33
C VAL A 137 3.91 3.01 2.45
N ALA A 138 3.05 2.10 2.87
CA ALA A 138 1.84 1.79 2.12
C ALA A 138 0.92 3.02 2.01
N LEU A 139 0.75 3.83 3.07
CA LEU A 139 -0.04 5.06 3.02
C LEU A 139 0.53 6.06 2.00
N MET A 140 1.85 6.25 2.00
CA MET A 140 2.52 7.13 1.04
C MET A 140 2.27 6.68 -0.41
N THR A 141 2.42 5.38 -0.70
CA THR A 141 2.15 4.85 -2.06
C THR A 141 0.69 4.99 -2.47
N ILE A 142 -0.23 4.85 -1.51
CA ILE A 142 -1.67 4.99 -1.75
C ILE A 142 -2.02 6.45 -2.06
N SER A 143 -1.50 7.40 -1.28
CA SER A 143 -1.73 8.83 -1.52
C SER A 143 -1.22 9.27 -2.89
N LEU A 144 -0.03 8.80 -3.29
CA LEU A 144 0.53 9.07 -4.62
C LEU A 144 -0.34 8.49 -5.74
N TRP A 145 -0.90 7.29 -5.55
CA TRP A 145 -1.82 6.69 -6.49
C TRP A 145 -3.07 7.57 -6.69
N PHE A 146 -3.71 7.98 -5.60
CA PHE A 146 -4.90 8.83 -5.71
C PHE A 146 -4.58 10.19 -6.32
N PHE A 147 -3.47 10.82 -5.93
CA PHE A 147 -3.03 12.08 -6.51
C PHE A 147 -2.80 11.97 -8.03
N ALA A 148 -2.18 10.87 -8.49
CA ALA A 148 -1.94 10.62 -9.91
C ALA A 148 -3.21 10.34 -10.71
N TRP A 149 -4.17 9.59 -10.14
CA TRP A 149 -5.37 9.14 -10.87
C TRP A 149 -6.56 10.11 -10.76
N THR A 150 -6.64 10.94 -9.72
CA THR A 150 -7.76 11.88 -9.51
C THR A 150 -7.99 12.80 -10.72
N PRO A 151 -6.96 13.45 -11.31
CA PRO A 151 -7.17 14.33 -12.46
C PRO A 151 -7.81 13.60 -13.65
N TYR A 152 -7.38 12.36 -13.91
CA TYR A 152 -7.93 11.55 -14.98
C TYR A 152 -9.39 11.14 -14.72
N LEU A 153 -9.71 10.74 -13.48
CA LEU A 153 -11.09 10.46 -13.08
C LEU A 153 -12.01 11.68 -13.30
N VAL A 154 -11.55 12.86 -12.89
CA VAL A 154 -12.31 14.11 -13.05
C VAL A 154 -12.58 14.39 -14.52
N ILE A 155 -11.59 14.23 -15.41
CA ILE A 155 -11.77 14.40 -16.86
C ILE A 155 -12.83 13.43 -17.41
N ASN A 156 -12.76 12.15 -17.02
CA ASN A 156 -13.74 11.14 -17.43
C ASN A 156 -15.15 11.52 -16.96
N PHE A 157 -15.29 12.01 -15.71
CA PHE A 157 -16.57 12.41 -15.13
C PHE A 157 -17.13 13.68 -15.78
N MET A 158 -16.29 14.69 -16.04
CA MET A 158 -16.67 15.86 -16.83
C MET A 158 -17.18 15.44 -18.21
N GLY A 159 -16.52 14.44 -18.82
CA GLY A 159 -16.92 13.82 -20.07
C GLY A 159 -18.32 13.23 -19.97
N ILE A 160 -18.57 12.28 -19.07
CA ILE A 160 -19.87 11.60 -19.02
C ILE A 160 -21.02 12.49 -18.54
N PHE A 161 -20.78 13.44 -17.63
CA PHE A 161 -21.84 14.34 -17.12
C PHE A 161 -22.07 15.58 -17.99
N GLY A 162 -21.23 15.81 -19.02
CA GLY A 162 -21.39 16.99 -19.89
C GLY A 162 -21.02 18.29 -19.20
N GLY A 163 -19.97 18.26 -18.38
CA GLY A 163 -19.40 19.44 -17.72
C GLY A 163 -18.67 20.37 -18.71
N ALA A 164 -17.68 21.11 -18.21
CA ALA A 164 -16.94 22.08 -19.03
C ALA A 164 -16.21 21.43 -20.23
N LYS A 165 -15.91 22.24 -21.25
CA LYS A 165 -15.16 21.81 -22.44
C LYS A 165 -13.80 21.21 -22.02
N ILE A 166 -13.57 19.96 -22.39
CA ILE A 166 -12.31 19.26 -22.13
C ILE A 166 -11.30 19.67 -23.20
N SER A 167 -10.23 20.35 -22.81
CA SER A 167 -9.17 20.76 -23.73
C SER A 167 -8.18 19.60 -23.97
N PRO A 168 -7.53 19.55 -25.15
CA PRO A 168 -6.45 18.59 -25.39
C PRO A 168 -5.34 18.65 -24.33
N LEU A 169 -5.02 19.85 -23.83
CA LEU A 169 -4.04 20.06 -22.78
C LEU A 169 -4.44 19.39 -21.45
N ALA A 170 -5.72 19.45 -21.09
CA ALA A 170 -6.22 18.74 -19.90
C ALA A 170 -6.10 17.22 -20.08
N THR A 171 -6.44 16.69 -21.26
CA THR A 171 -6.34 15.25 -21.53
C THR A 171 -4.91 14.73 -21.45
N ILE A 172 -3.93 15.43 -22.06
CA ILE A 172 -2.54 14.97 -22.05
C ILE A 172 -1.95 14.98 -20.64
N TRP A 173 -2.17 16.05 -19.86
CA TRP A 173 -1.65 16.12 -18.49
C TRP A 173 -2.35 15.09 -17.60
N GLY A 174 -3.68 14.97 -17.68
CA GLY A 174 -4.41 13.96 -16.93
C GLY A 174 -3.91 12.54 -17.20
N SER A 175 -3.72 12.19 -18.48
CA SER A 175 -3.22 10.88 -18.90
C SER A 175 -1.76 10.67 -18.46
N LEU A 176 -0.91 11.70 -18.56
CA LEU A 176 0.49 11.62 -18.13
C LEU A 176 0.63 11.42 -16.61
N PHE A 177 -0.11 12.19 -15.79
CA PHE A 177 -0.11 12.03 -14.34
C PHE A 177 -0.55 10.62 -13.93
N ALA A 178 -1.62 10.09 -14.55
CA ALA A 178 -2.07 8.73 -14.29
C ALA A 178 -1.00 7.68 -14.64
N LYS A 179 -0.29 7.85 -15.76
CA LYS A 179 0.78 6.92 -16.19
C LYS A 179 2.06 7.05 -15.34
N ALA A 180 2.38 8.24 -14.86
CA ALA A 180 3.55 8.49 -14.01
C ALA A 180 3.50 7.72 -12.67
N ASN A 181 2.31 7.32 -12.22
CA ASN A 181 2.12 6.43 -11.06
C ASN A 181 2.94 5.13 -11.15
N ALA A 182 3.19 4.59 -12.36
CA ALA A 182 4.02 3.40 -12.53
C ALA A 182 5.47 3.62 -12.06
N VAL A 183 5.97 4.86 -12.09
CA VAL A 183 7.34 5.24 -11.72
C VAL A 183 7.46 5.56 -10.22
N TYR A 184 6.40 6.06 -9.60
CA TYR A 184 6.45 6.44 -8.19
C TYR A 184 6.64 5.23 -7.26
N ASN A 185 5.99 4.10 -7.54
CA ASN A 185 6.03 2.95 -6.62
C ASN A 185 7.45 2.40 -6.37
N PRO A 186 8.28 2.12 -7.40
CA PRO A 186 9.67 1.70 -7.18
C PRO A 186 10.51 2.72 -6.40
N ILE A 187 10.30 4.02 -6.64
CA ILE A 187 11.02 5.10 -5.93
C ILE A 187 10.66 5.05 -4.43
N VAL A 188 9.37 4.98 -4.10
CA VAL A 188 8.92 4.91 -2.70
C VAL A 188 9.43 3.65 -2.01
N TYR A 189 9.35 2.50 -2.68
CA TYR A 189 9.88 1.25 -2.12
C TYR A 189 11.40 1.30 -1.93
N GLY A 190 12.12 1.88 -2.89
CA GLY A 190 13.56 2.11 -2.83
C GLY A 190 13.98 3.07 -1.72
N ILE A 191 13.14 4.04 -1.33
CA ILE A 191 13.48 4.99 -0.25
C ILE A 191 13.05 4.48 1.12
N SER A 192 11.94 3.75 1.22
CA SER A 192 11.27 3.57 2.51
C SER A 192 10.93 2.13 2.89
N HIS A 193 10.97 1.16 1.98
CA HIS A 193 10.65 -0.24 2.29
C HIS A 193 11.91 -1.04 2.69
N PRO A 194 12.07 -1.48 3.96
CA PRO A 194 13.33 -2.05 4.47
C PRO A 194 13.82 -3.28 3.68
N LYS A 195 12.94 -4.27 3.45
CA LYS A 195 13.31 -5.48 2.69
C LYS A 195 13.65 -5.19 1.22
N TYR A 196 12.90 -4.30 0.56
CA TYR A 196 13.17 -3.88 -0.81
C TYR A 196 14.51 -3.14 -0.93
N ARG A 197 14.81 -2.25 0.03
CA ARG A 197 16.09 -1.55 0.12
C ARG A 197 17.28 -2.49 0.28
N ALA A 198 17.15 -3.50 1.14
CA ALA A 198 18.20 -4.50 1.31
C ALA A 198 18.49 -5.26 0.01
N ALA A 199 17.44 -5.73 -0.68
CA ALA A 199 17.58 -6.38 -1.98
C ALA A 199 18.13 -5.43 -3.07
N LEU A 200 17.72 -4.16 -3.06
CA LEU A 200 18.22 -3.16 -4.00
C LEU A 200 19.71 -2.89 -3.80
N LYS A 201 20.20 -2.83 -2.56
CA LYS A 201 21.64 -2.70 -2.25
C LYS A 201 22.44 -3.88 -2.76
N GLU A 202 21.91 -5.09 -2.62
CA GLU A 202 22.57 -6.32 -3.08
C GLU A 202 22.67 -6.36 -4.62
N LYS A 203 21.59 -6.01 -5.33
CA LYS A 203 21.53 -6.15 -6.80
C LYS A 203 21.99 -4.92 -7.57
N LEU A 204 21.73 -3.70 -7.07
CA LEU A 204 21.95 -2.42 -7.75
C LEU A 204 22.45 -1.35 -6.75
N PRO A 205 23.69 -1.46 -6.25
CA PRO A 205 24.19 -0.62 -5.16
C PRO A 205 24.23 0.88 -5.48
N PHE A 206 24.35 1.26 -6.76
CA PHE A 206 24.39 2.65 -7.22
C PHE A 206 23.04 3.39 -7.13
N LEU A 207 21.93 2.68 -6.90
CA LEU A 207 20.58 3.27 -6.77
C LEU A 207 20.17 3.53 -5.32
N VAL A 208 21.01 3.18 -4.34
CA VAL A 208 20.66 3.31 -2.92
C VAL A 208 21.21 4.63 -2.35
N CYS A 209 20.31 5.53 -1.96
CA CYS A 209 20.66 6.68 -1.14
C CYS A 209 20.65 6.29 0.34
N GLY A 210 21.80 6.43 1.02
CA GLY A 210 22.00 6.15 2.45
C GLY A 210 22.16 4.66 2.80
N GLU A 211 22.75 4.35 3.97
CA GLU A 211 22.87 2.95 4.41
C GLU A 211 21.49 2.36 4.76
N PRO A 212 21.14 1.15 4.28
CA PRO A 212 19.93 0.48 4.71
C PRO A 212 20.08 0.00 6.15
N GLU A 213 19.08 0.28 6.99
CA GLU A 213 18.94 -0.36 8.29
C GLU A 213 18.90 -1.89 8.12
N ALA A 214 19.62 -2.61 8.99
CA ALA A 214 19.64 -4.06 8.96
C ALA A 214 18.21 -4.62 9.09
N PRO A 215 17.82 -5.62 8.27
CA PRO A 215 16.52 -6.25 8.40
C PRO A 215 16.41 -6.89 9.79
N VAL A 216 15.37 -6.54 10.54
CA VAL A 216 15.01 -7.25 11.78
C VAL A 216 14.68 -8.68 11.36
N SER A 217 15.51 -9.64 11.75
CA SER A 217 15.28 -11.06 11.43
C SER A 217 14.22 -11.63 12.37
N ASP A 218 13.18 -12.26 11.83
CA ASP A 218 12.14 -12.97 12.58
C ASP A 218 12.64 -14.31 13.20
N THR A 219 13.95 -14.53 13.33
CA THR A 219 14.52 -15.87 13.60
C THR A 219 15.65 -15.90 14.63
N GLN A 220 15.56 -15.09 15.69
CA GLN A 220 16.38 -15.32 16.89
C GLN A 220 15.50 -15.39 18.13
N SER A 221 15.01 -16.59 18.43
CA SER A 221 14.84 -16.99 19.83
C SER A 221 16.23 -16.93 20.45
N GLN A 222 16.55 -15.84 21.16
CA GLN A 222 17.69 -15.86 22.06
C GLN A 222 17.37 -16.79 23.21
N ALA A 223 17.86 -18.04 23.10
CA ALA A 223 17.96 -18.93 24.24
C ALA A 223 18.78 -18.23 25.31
N SER A 224 18.11 -17.84 26.40
CA SER A 224 18.73 -17.28 27.58
C SER A 224 19.60 -18.35 28.23
N THR A 225 20.92 -18.26 28.05
CA THR A 225 21.88 -19.00 28.85
C THR A 225 22.95 -18.03 29.27
N ASN A 226 22.83 -17.52 30.50
CA ASN A 226 23.92 -17.00 31.32
C ASN A 226 23.44 -17.07 32.77
N THR A 227 23.49 -18.27 33.34
CA THR A 227 23.51 -18.43 34.80
C THR A 227 24.96 -18.26 35.22
N THR A 228 25.30 -17.07 35.72
CA THR A 228 26.54 -16.83 36.46
C THR A 228 26.46 -17.64 37.75
N ALA A 229 27.27 -18.70 37.86
CA ALA A 229 27.55 -19.32 39.14
C ALA A 229 28.60 -18.47 39.85
N GLU A 230 28.19 -17.74 40.88
CA GLU A 230 29.09 -17.16 41.87
C GLU A 230 29.78 -18.31 42.61
N SER A 231 31.05 -18.57 42.32
CA SER A 231 31.91 -19.34 43.21
C SER A 231 32.48 -18.39 44.26
N ASN A 232 31.82 -18.34 45.41
CA ASN A 232 32.46 -17.91 46.65
C ASN A 232 33.64 -18.85 46.91
N ASN A 233 34.85 -18.29 47.05
CA ASN A 233 35.90 -18.97 47.78
C ASN A 233 36.51 -18.00 48.79
N GLU A 234 36.18 -18.26 50.05
CA GLU A 234 36.72 -17.63 51.25
C GLU A 234 38.18 -18.01 51.46
N LYS A 235 38.87 -17.14 52.19
CA LYS A 235 40.25 -17.23 52.65
C LYS A 235 40.46 -18.41 53.61
N ALA A 236 41.59 -19.10 53.45
CA ALA A 236 42.55 -19.46 54.51
C ALA A 236 43.84 -19.97 53.87
#